data_AF-A0A348WEC7-F1
#
_entry.id   AF-A0A348WEC7-F1
#
_cell.length_a   1.000
_cell.length_b   1.000
_cell.length_c   1.000
_cell.angle_alpha   90.00
_cell.angle_beta   90.00
_cell.angle_gamma   90.00
#
_symmetry.space_group_name_H-M   'P 1'
#
loop_
_entity.id
_entity.type
_entity.pdbx_description
1 polymer ?
#
loop_
_entity_poly.entity_id
_entity_poly.type
_entity_poly.pdbx_seq_one_letter_code
_entity_poly.pdbx_strand_id
1 'polypeptide(L)' 'MTDQLPHEKGFHVSWDQLHRDARALAWRLDGKGPENGEWRALVAITRGGMAPA' A
#
# COMPACT_ATOMS: atom_id res chain seq x y z
N MET A 1 24.09 -4.65 27.09
CA MET A 1 23.38 -3.74 26.17
C MET A 1 22.50 -4.64 25.31
N THR A 2 21.19 -4.61 25.53
CA THR A 2 20.20 -5.40 24.80
C THR A 2 20.25 -5.02 23.32
N ASP A 3 20.66 -5.95 22.49
CA ASP A 3 20.66 -5.82 21.03
C ASP A 3 19.19 -5.83 20.57
N GLN A 4 18.62 -4.64 20.37
CA GLN A 4 17.22 -4.50 19.96
C GLN A 4 17.03 -5.12 18.58
N LEU A 5 16.24 -6.19 18.50
CA LEU A 5 16.03 -6.89 17.24
C LEU A 5 15.29 -5.97 16.25
N PRO A 6 15.53 -6.04 14.92
CA PRO A 6 15.00 -5.08 13.94
C PRO A 6 13.47 -4.90 13.93
N HIS A 7 12.72 -5.85 14.48
CA HIS A 7 11.26 -5.80 14.59
C HIS A 7 10.75 -4.95 15.77
N GLU A 8 11.64 -4.47 16.64
CA GLU A 8 11.29 -3.55 17.73
C GLU A 8 10.90 -2.15 17.21
N LYS A 9 11.06 -1.88 15.91
CA LYS A 9 10.48 -0.73 15.19
C LYS A 9 9.30 -1.14 14.31
N GLY A 10 8.36 -1.90 14.86
CA GLY A 10 7.12 -2.24 14.18
C GLY A 10 6.24 -1.00 13.96
N PHE A 11 5.96 -0.64 12.71
CA PHE A 11 4.91 0.33 12.40
C PHE A 11 3.57 -0.39 12.37
N HIS A 12 2.88 -0.40 13.51
CA HIS A 12 1.58 -1.05 13.62
C HIS A 12 0.51 -0.24 12.89
N VAL A 13 -0.09 -0.84 11.87
CA VAL A 13 -1.21 -0.27 11.12
C VAL A 13 -2.44 -1.13 11.40
N SER A 14 -3.54 -0.51 11.82
CA SER A 14 -4.81 -1.22 11.98
C SER A 14 -5.37 -1.58 10.60
N TRP A 15 -6.17 -2.64 10.54
CA TRP A 15 -6.82 -3.06 9.30
C TRP A 15 -7.71 -1.96 8.70
N ASP A 16 -8.44 -1.24 9.55
CA ASP A 16 -9.28 -0.11 9.14
C ASP A 16 -8.45 1.04 8.54
N GLN A 17 -7.30 1.35 9.14
CA GLN A 17 -6.40 2.39 8.62
C GLN A 17 -5.86 2.01 7.23
N LEU A 18 -5.43 0.76 7.05
CA LEU A 18 -4.98 0.24 5.76
C LEU A 18 -6.05 0.42 4.67
N HIS A 19 -7.29 0.01 4.94
CA HIS A 19 -8.40 0.13 4.00
C HIS A 19 -8.74 1.59 3.67
N ARG A 20 -8.77 2.47 4.67
CA ARG A 20 -9.06 3.91 4.47
C ARG A 20 -8.01 4.56 3.58
N ASP A 21 -6.73 4.28 3.86
CA ASP A 21 -5.62 4.84 3.10
C ASP A 21 -5.57 4.30 1.67
N ALA A 22 -5.81 2.99 1.49
CA ALA A 22 -5.91 2.38 0.15
C ALA A 22 -7.05 3.01 -0.68
N ARG A 23 -8.21 3.27 -0.07
CA ARG A 23 -9.34 3.94 -0.76
C ARG A 23 -9.00 5.38 -1.14
N ALA A 24 -8.38 6.12 -0.23
CA ALA A 24 -7.94 7.49 -0.51
C ALA A 24 -6.87 7.52 -1.61
N LEU A 25 -5.96 6.55 -1.64
CA LEU A 25 -4.97 6.38 -2.69
C LEU A 25 -5.64 6.10 -4.04
N ALA A 26 -6.60 5.17 -4.10
CA ALA A 26 -7.34 4.85 -5.31
C ALA A 26 -8.01 6.09 -5.92
N TRP A 27 -8.67 6.93 -5.10
CA TRP A 27 -9.25 8.20 -5.56
C TRP A 27 -8.21 9.20 -6.08
N ARG A 28 -7.02 9.24 -5.47
CA ARG A 28 -5.95 10.14 -5.94
C ARG A 28 -5.36 9.68 -7.28
N LEU A 29 -5.35 8.38 -7.52
CA LEU A 29 -4.82 7.77 -8.76
C LEU A 29 -5.86 7.72 -9.88
N ASP A 30 -7.15 7.88 -9.56
CA ASP A 30 -8.22 7.90 -10.55
C ASP A 30 -7.99 9.01 -11.60
N GLY A 31 -8.08 8.63 -12.88
CA GLY A 31 -7.79 9.52 -14.01
C GLY A 31 -6.34 10.01 -14.12
N LYS A 32 -5.39 9.44 -13.34
CA LYS A 32 -3.95 9.78 -13.42
C LYS A 32 -3.13 8.81 -14.26
N GLY A 33 -3.78 7.87 -14.94
CA GLY A 33 -3.12 6.95 -15.85
C GLY A 33 -2.46 7.67 -17.04
N PRO A 34 -1.36 7.13 -17.58
CA PRO A 34 -0.58 7.77 -18.65
C PRO A 34 -1.33 7.88 -19.98
N GLU A 35 -2.37 7.08 -20.21
CA GLU A 35 -3.16 7.07 -21.45
C GLU A 35 -4.48 7.79 -21.25
N ASN A 36 -4.49 9.13 -21.36
CA ASN A 36 -5.68 9.96 -21.12
C ASN A 36 -6.36 9.70 -19.75
N GLY A 37 -5.59 9.32 -18.74
CA GLY A 37 -6.09 8.98 -17.42
C GLY A 37 -6.33 7.48 -17.19
N GLU A 38 -6.19 6.63 -18.22
CA GLU A 38 -6.41 5.18 -18.11
C GLU A 38 -5.17 4.41 -17.66
N TRP A 39 -5.40 3.43 -16.80
CA TRP A 39 -4.38 2.48 -16.34
C TRP A 39 -4.53 1.16 -17.10
N ARG A 40 -3.43 0.64 -17.63
CA ARG A 40 -3.44 -0.62 -18.40
C ARG A 40 -3.59 -1.87 -17.53
N ALA A 41 -3.00 -1.84 -16.32
CA ALA A 41 -3.00 -2.97 -15.40
C ALA A 41 -2.53 -2.52 -14.01
N LEU A 42 -2.79 -3.37 -13.01
CA LEU A 42 -2.21 -3.30 -11.67
C LEU A 42 -1.38 -4.56 -11.44
N VAL A 43 -0.13 -4.40 -11.00
CA VAL A 43 0.81 -5.52 -10.81
C VAL A 43 1.15 -5.64 -9.33
N ALA A 44 0.66 -6.71 -8.70
CA ALA A 44 0.98 -7.03 -7.31
C ALA A 44 2.28 -7.84 -7.22
N ILE A 45 3.26 -7.35 -6.46
CA ILE A 45 4.46 -8.12 -6.12
C ILE A 45 4.16 -9.04 -4.93
N THR A 46 4.42 -10.34 -5.07
CA THR A 46 4.09 -11.33 -4.02
C THR A 46 4.94 -11.16 -2.75
N ARG A 47 4.57 -11.87 -1.67
CA ARG A 47 5.18 -11.79 -0.32
C ARG A 47 4.98 -10.45 0.40
N GLY A 48 3.89 -9.75 0.11
CA GLY A 48 3.47 -8.55 0.84
C GLY A 48 2.58 -7.61 0.02
N GLY A 49 2.75 -7.58 -1.30
CA GLY A 49 2.02 -6.66 -2.17
C GLY A 49 0.58 -7.07 -2.52
N MET A 50 0.10 -8.25 -2.12
CA MET A 50 -1.28 -8.67 -2.40
C MET A 50 -2.33 -8.06 -1.47
N ALA A 51 -1.97 -7.63 -0.26
CA ALA A 51 -2.91 -7.02 0.68
C ALA A 51 -3.29 -5.56 0.32
N PRO A 52 -2.36 -4.71 -0.18
CA PRO A 52 -2.69 -3.35 -0.60
C PRO A 52 -3.04 -3.19 -2.09
N ALA A 53 -2.82 -4.21 -2.92
CA ALA A 53 -3.14 -4.20 -4.36
C ALA A 53 -4.63 -4.46 -4.61
#